data_AF-A0A496BNN2-F1
#
_entry.id   AF-A0A496BNN2-F1
#
_cell.length_a   1.000
_cell.length_b   1.000
_cell.length_c   1.000
_cell.angle_alpha   90.00
_cell.angle_beta   90.00
_cell.angle_gamma   90.00
#
_symmetry.space_group_name_H-M   'P 1'
#
loop_
_entity.id
_entity.type
_entity.pdbx_description
1 polymer ?
#
loop_
_entity_poly.entity_id
_entity_poly.type
_entity_poly.pdbx_seq_one_letter_code
_entity_poly.pdbx_strand_id
1 'polypeptide(L)'
;MKSVKLASILFYLNSVFVVSCFVSCGSSPTEASSLLTADIRGGMDKPGLLGLGDEIKGVTFVPLEVTTDDASLIDGVYDYAVTDRYIYVLPVKEPRIVLFDRQGRFIRTLVKEGQGPGEFSGILPCIQVDERNDRFFLFSNNRVWEYTLEGEFIGQSTHEYSVIYMRHIGKDRFAAISFPFQPFNGGGFGLGLFSRKGDTIAIKNDFYSFLLPHEKSGFTTSIAPAYSDAQNSVLFKTGSNDTVFCISADRISAACVLDLKNSDAEVIRSLDVTDMSNLRIEKKDPKDIFVQDMIEFPEHYYFRLLYNQGYYIASVDKKTGKTLVEKCEMPGSIYELADANLQHGMQGTRSYRNFPVWGRVIKDELVQVVTPYELNLYKSLRSITIPQELNLKGEEGNPVFVFYSLI
;
A
#
# COMPACT_ATOMS: atom_id res chain seq x y z
N MET A 1 43.00 5.10 53.80
CA MET A 1 41.74 5.00 54.56
C MET A 1 41.71 6.13 55.57
N LYS A 2 40.68 6.99 55.57
CA LYS A 2 40.61 8.30 56.30
C LYS A 2 41.67 9.33 55.83
N SER A 3 41.48 10.65 55.95
CA SER A 3 40.26 11.50 55.92
C SER A 3 40.69 12.98 55.83
N VAL A 4 40.16 13.77 54.89
CA VAL A 4 40.42 15.23 54.81
C VAL A 4 39.25 16.00 55.43
N LYS A 5 39.53 17.10 56.13
CA LYS A 5 38.54 17.94 56.83
C LYS A 5 38.11 19.15 56.00
N LEU A 6 36.88 19.61 56.24
CA LEU A 6 36.40 20.94 55.84
C LEU A 6 37.17 22.06 56.54
N ALA A 7 37.21 23.22 55.88
CA ALA A 7 37.30 24.53 56.49
C ALA A 7 36.30 25.47 55.77
N SER A 8 35.83 26.51 56.45
CA SER A 8 34.80 27.44 55.96
C SER A 8 34.94 28.80 56.65
N ILE A 9 34.42 29.89 56.05
CA ILE A 9 33.71 31.02 56.69
C ILE A 9 33.42 32.17 55.69
N LEU A 10 32.40 32.96 56.04
CA LEU A 10 31.74 34.14 55.45
C LEU A 10 32.73 35.27 55.02
N PHE A 11 32.38 36.37 54.32
CA PHE A 11 31.14 37.16 54.11
C PHE A 11 31.24 37.86 52.71
N TYR A 12 30.42 38.81 52.20
CA TYR A 12 29.26 39.61 52.66
C TYR A 12 28.30 39.94 51.48
N LEU A 13 27.49 41.01 51.55
CA LEU A 13 26.60 41.50 50.46
C LEU A 13 27.19 42.69 49.70
N ASN A 14 26.86 42.81 48.41
CA ASN A 14 26.39 44.08 47.86
C ASN A 14 25.43 43.86 46.66
N SER A 15 24.55 44.82 46.38
CA SER A 15 23.37 44.63 45.53
C SER A 15 23.42 45.43 44.23
N VAL A 16 23.24 44.76 43.08
CA VAL A 16 22.81 45.39 41.83
C VAL A 16 21.63 44.61 41.26
N PHE A 17 20.50 45.27 41.10
CA PHE A 17 19.24 44.69 40.63
C PHE A 17 19.11 44.95 39.12
N VAL A 18 19.38 43.94 38.29
CA VAL A 18 19.18 44.03 36.83
C VAL A 18 17.94 43.23 36.45
N VAL A 19 16.80 43.94 36.33
CA VAL A 19 15.55 43.35 35.83
C VAL A 19 15.61 43.33 34.31
N SER A 20 16.02 42.21 33.72
CA SER A 20 15.86 41.93 32.30
C SER A 20 14.40 41.59 31.98
N CYS A 21 13.59 42.63 31.76
CA CYS A 21 12.19 42.51 31.31
C CYS A 21 12.10 41.90 29.90
N PHE A 22 12.20 40.58 29.79
CA PHE A 22 11.69 39.85 28.63
C PHE A 22 10.19 39.61 28.82
N VAL A 23 9.40 40.49 28.20
CA VAL A 23 7.96 40.27 28.03
C VAL A 23 7.77 39.07 27.11
N SER A 24 7.57 37.90 27.72
CA SER A 24 7.10 36.72 26.99
C SER A 24 5.63 36.97 26.63
N CYS A 25 5.40 37.61 25.49
CA CYS A 25 4.08 37.65 24.88
C CYS A 25 3.63 36.21 24.66
N GLY A 26 2.52 35.82 25.27
CA GLY A 26 2.00 34.46 25.20
C GLY A 26 1.57 34.08 23.79
N SER A 27 2.48 33.53 23.00
CA SER A 27 2.11 32.46 22.10
C SER A 27 1.60 31.32 22.98
N SER A 28 0.29 31.05 22.94
CA SER A 28 -0.23 29.75 23.34
C SER A 28 0.65 28.66 22.72
N PRO A 29 0.94 27.55 23.39
CA PRO A 29 1.40 26.39 22.66
C PRO A 29 0.33 26.08 21.61
N THR A 30 0.66 26.24 20.33
CA THR A 30 -0.20 25.75 19.25
C THR A 30 -0.39 24.28 19.54
N GLU A 31 -1.62 23.85 19.85
CA GLU A 31 -1.87 22.45 20.17
C GLU A 31 -1.35 21.62 19.01
N ALA A 32 -0.31 20.81 19.28
CA ALA A 32 0.26 19.93 18.30
C ALA A 32 -0.81 18.89 18.00
N SER A 33 -1.57 19.10 16.91
CA SER A 33 -2.75 18.34 16.53
C SER A 33 -2.47 16.86 16.76
N SER A 34 -3.14 16.28 17.76
CA SER A 34 -2.85 14.93 18.22
C SER A 34 -3.11 13.98 17.05
N LEU A 35 -2.05 13.32 16.58
CA LEU A 35 -2.11 12.46 15.40
C LEU A 35 -3.27 11.46 15.54
N LEU A 36 -4.11 11.38 14.50
CA LEU A 36 -5.34 10.62 14.52
C LEU A 36 -5.07 9.16 14.94
N THR A 37 -5.62 8.75 16.08
CA THR A 37 -5.47 7.38 16.58
C THR A 37 -6.79 6.64 16.40
N ALA A 38 -6.73 5.47 15.77
CA ALA A 38 -7.87 4.60 15.53
C ALA A 38 -7.65 3.26 16.24
N ASP A 39 -8.57 2.85 17.11
CA ASP A 39 -8.45 1.59 17.85
C ASP A 39 -8.87 0.42 16.94
N ILE A 40 -7.93 -0.04 16.09
CA ILE A 40 -8.16 -1.21 15.25
C ILE A 40 -8.34 -2.44 16.14
N ARG A 41 -7.54 -2.59 17.21
CA ARG A 41 -7.59 -3.76 18.10
C ARG A 41 -8.96 -3.93 18.75
N GLY A 42 -9.53 -2.88 19.36
CA GLY A 42 -10.87 -2.92 19.94
C GLY A 42 -11.99 -3.07 18.92
N GLY A 43 -11.74 -2.70 17.65
CA GLY A 43 -12.61 -3.03 16.53
C GLY A 43 -12.67 -4.53 16.23
N MET A 44 -11.54 -5.25 16.31
CA MET A 44 -11.47 -6.71 16.08
C MET A 44 -12.34 -7.50 17.06
N ASP A 45 -12.53 -7.00 18.29
CA ASP A 45 -13.34 -7.63 19.34
C ASP A 45 -14.85 -7.55 19.07
N LYS A 46 -15.30 -6.65 18.18
CA LYS A 46 -16.71 -6.42 17.85
C LYS A 46 -16.95 -6.21 16.34
N PRO A 47 -16.70 -7.21 15.49
CA PRO A 47 -16.88 -7.04 14.04
C PRO A 47 -18.34 -6.78 13.66
N GLY A 48 -18.55 -5.91 12.67
CA GLY A 48 -19.83 -5.56 12.07
C GLY A 48 -19.67 -5.19 10.59
N LEU A 49 -20.77 -4.88 9.91
CA LEU A 49 -20.74 -4.51 8.48
C LEU A 49 -20.16 -3.08 8.31
N LEU A 50 -19.32 -2.87 7.29
CA LEU A 50 -18.82 -1.52 6.94
C LEU A 50 -19.78 -0.73 6.04
N GLY A 51 -19.50 0.56 5.85
CA GLY A 51 -20.23 1.45 4.94
C GLY A 51 -19.60 1.65 3.56
N LEU A 52 -18.67 0.78 3.11
CA LEU A 52 -18.03 0.97 1.79
C LEU A 52 -19.05 0.91 0.64
N GLY A 53 -20.09 0.10 0.78
CA GLY A 53 -21.23 0.07 -0.15
C GLY A 53 -22.00 1.40 -0.25
N ASP A 54 -21.90 2.29 0.74
CA ASP A 54 -22.52 3.62 0.70
C ASP A 54 -21.71 4.62 -0.15
N GLU A 55 -20.42 4.35 -0.42
CA GLU A 55 -19.58 5.14 -1.33
C GLU A 55 -19.83 4.77 -2.81
N ILE A 56 -20.62 3.71 -3.09
CA ILE A 56 -20.80 3.12 -4.43
C ILE A 56 -22.15 3.50 -5.07
N LYS A 57 -22.07 4.21 -6.19
CA LYS A 57 -23.19 4.69 -7.01
C LYS A 57 -23.70 3.66 -8.02
N GLY A 58 -22.80 2.85 -8.57
CA GLY A 58 -23.14 1.87 -9.62
C GLY A 58 -21.98 0.91 -9.92
N VAL A 59 -22.25 -0.17 -10.64
CA VAL A 59 -21.26 -1.21 -10.96
C VAL A 59 -21.34 -1.63 -12.43
N THR A 60 -20.19 -1.86 -13.06
CA THR A 60 -20.04 -2.42 -14.41
C THR A 60 -19.07 -3.60 -14.37
N PHE A 61 -19.46 -4.73 -14.97
CA PHE A 61 -18.63 -5.93 -15.08
C PHE A 61 -18.01 -6.03 -16.48
N VAL A 62 -16.69 -6.20 -16.57
CA VAL A 62 -15.93 -6.18 -17.82
C VAL A 62 -15.03 -7.43 -17.90
N PRO A 63 -15.54 -8.55 -18.43
CA PRO A 63 -14.72 -9.72 -18.73
C PRO A 63 -13.72 -9.38 -19.84
N LEU A 64 -12.44 -9.71 -19.65
CA LEU A 64 -11.44 -9.49 -20.70
C LEU A 64 -11.52 -10.60 -21.77
N GLU A 65 -11.44 -10.21 -23.04
CA GLU A 65 -11.52 -11.10 -24.20
C GLU A 65 -10.39 -12.13 -24.23
N VAL A 66 -10.72 -13.38 -24.57
CA VAL A 66 -9.75 -14.47 -24.86
C VAL A 66 -9.72 -14.67 -26.38
N THR A 67 -8.59 -14.36 -27.01
CA THR A 67 -8.39 -14.54 -28.45
C THR A 67 -8.01 -15.99 -28.80
N THR A 68 -8.31 -16.42 -30.03
CA THR A 68 -8.06 -17.81 -30.49
C THR A 68 -6.60 -18.13 -30.80
N ASP A 69 -5.70 -17.18 -30.56
CA ASP A 69 -4.24 -17.26 -30.74
C ASP A 69 -3.47 -17.04 -29.42
N ASP A 70 -4.19 -17.08 -28.29
CA ASP A 70 -3.72 -16.86 -26.92
C ASP A 70 -3.02 -15.51 -26.67
N ALA A 71 -2.98 -14.60 -27.65
CA ALA A 71 -2.29 -13.31 -27.54
C ALA A 71 -2.84 -12.42 -26.39
N SER A 72 -4.13 -12.54 -26.10
CA SER A 72 -4.79 -11.84 -25.00
C SER A 72 -4.81 -12.61 -23.67
N LEU A 73 -4.26 -13.83 -23.59
CA LEU A 73 -4.36 -14.68 -22.40
C LEU A 73 -3.62 -14.08 -21.19
N ILE A 74 -4.28 -14.07 -20.03
CA ILE A 74 -3.82 -13.50 -18.77
C ILE A 74 -3.75 -14.60 -17.70
N ASP A 75 -2.64 -15.33 -17.62
CA ASP A 75 -2.35 -16.21 -16.47
C ASP A 75 -1.89 -15.35 -15.27
N GLY A 76 -2.86 -15.03 -14.42
CA GLY A 76 -2.74 -14.18 -13.24
C GLY A 76 -2.56 -12.69 -13.55
N VAL A 77 -3.04 -11.80 -12.68
CA VAL A 77 -2.78 -10.35 -12.75
C VAL A 77 -1.77 -9.95 -11.67
N TYR A 78 -0.60 -9.47 -12.08
CA TYR A 78 0.44 -8.98 -11.17
C TYR A 78 0.21 -7.51 -10.80
N ASP A 79 0.08 -6.64 -11.80
CA ASP A 79 -0.38 -5.25 -11.63
C ASP A 79 -1.28 -4.83 -12.81
N TYR A 80 -2.02 -3.75 -12.64
CA TYR A 80 -2.86 -3.15 -13.67
C TYR A 80 -2.90 -1.62 -13.54
N ALA A 81 -3.25 -0.95 -14.63
CA ALA A 81 -3.59 0.46 -14.66
C ALA A 81 -4.83 0.68 -15.55
N VAL A 82 -5.57 1.77 -15.31
CA VAL A 82 -6.83 2.08 -16.04
C VAL A 82 -6.85 3.56 -16.42
N THR A 83 -7.35 3.85 -17.61
CA THR A 83 -7.61 5.19 -18.15
C THR A 83 -9.07 5.32 -18.58
N ASP A 84 -9.50 6.48 -19.07
CA ASP A 84 -10.85 6.64 -19.62
C ASP A 84 -11.06 5.82 -20.92
N ARG A 85 -9.96 5.34 -21.52
CA ARG A 85 -9.96 4.62 -22.81
C ARG A 85 -9.58 3.14 -22.69
N TYR A 86 -8.71 2.78 -21.74
CA TYR A 86 -8.03 1.48 -21.75
C TYR A 86 -7.89 0.83 -20.37
N ILE A 87 -7.71 -0.49 -20.40
CA ILE A 87 -7.26 -1.32 -19.27
C ILE A 87 -5.89 -1.89 -19.65
N TYR A 88 -4.88 -1.61 -18.83
CA TYR A 88 -3.51 -2.08 -18.97
C TYR A 88 -3.29 -3.21 -17.97
N VAL A 89 -2.88 -4.39 -18.42
CA VAL A 89 -2.65 -5.56 -17.57
C VAL A 89 -1.20 -6.01 -17.68
N LEU A 90 -0.52 -6.20 -16.55
CA LEU A 90 0.74 -6.93 -16.44
C LEU A 90 0.43 -8.34 -15.89
N PRO A 91 0.50 -9.41 -16.71
CA PRO A 91 0.25 -10.77 -16.24
C PRO A 91 1.36 -11.30 -15.34
N VAL A 92 1.11 -12.41 -14.63
CA VAL A 92 2.11 -13.06 -13.76
C VAL A 92 3.08 -13.93 -14.56
N LYS A 93 2.64 -14.53 -15.66
CA LYS A 93 3.52 -15.21 -16.63
C LYS A 93 3.85 -14.28 -17.80
N GLU A 94 4.92 -14.62 -18.52
CA GLU A 94 5.30 -14.00 -19.80
C GLU A 94 5.25 -12.45 -19.76
N PRO A 95 6.10 -11.79 -18.96
CA PRO A 95 5.97 -10.38 -18.62
C PRO A 95 5.81 -9.49 -19.86
N ARG A 96 4.62 -8.91 -19.98
CA ARG A 96 4.20 -8.02 -21.06
C ARG A 96 3.11 -7.09 -20.54
N ILE A 97 2.90 -5.99 -21.23
CA ILE A 97 1.73 -5.13 -20.99
C ILE A 97 0.69 -5.47 -22.05
N VAL A 98 -0.46 -5.98 -21.63
CA VAL A 98 -1.60 -6.28 -22.50
C VAL A 98 -2.58 -5.12 -22.43
N LEU A 99 -3.02 -4.62 -23.59
CA LEU A 99 -3.96 -3.50 -23.70
C LEU A 99 -5.34 -4.00 -24.14
N PHE A 100 -6.34 -3.66 -23.34
CA PHE A 100 -7.76 -3.84 -23.63
C PHE A 100 -8.47 -2.48 -23.64
N ASP A 101 -9.66 -2.39 -24.25
CA ASP A 101 -10.54 -1.23 -24.07
C ASP A 101 -11.40 -1.32 -22.79
N ARG A 102 -12.17 -0.27 -22.48
CA ARG A 102 -13.11 -0.28 -21.34
C ARG A 102 -14.30 -1.24 -21.50
N GLN A 103 -14.42 -1.94 -22.63
CA GLN A 103 -15.40 -3.02 -22.85
C GLN A 103 -14.74 -4.41 -22.74
N GLY A 104 -13.44 -4.48 -22.41
CA GLY A 104 -12.70 -5.71 -22.23
C GLY A 104 -12.20 -6.35 -23.53
N ARG A 105 -12.38 -5.70 -24.68
CA ARG A 105 -11.89 -6.23 -25.97
C ARG A 105 -10.38 -6.06 -26.07
N PHE A 106 -9.70 -7.07 -26.59
CA PHE A 106 -8.26 -7.06 -26.77
C PHE A 106 -7.88 -6.11 -27.92
N ILE A 107 -6.88 -5.27 -27.66
CA ILE A 107 -6.34 -4.33 -28.67
C ILE A 107 -5.00 -4.82 -29.20
N ARG A 108 -4.05 -5.09 -28.29
CA ARG A 108 -2.70 -5.62 -28.59
C ARG A 108 -1.93 -5.94 -27.31
N THR A 109 -0.84 -6.69 -27.45
CA THR A 109 0.30 -6.51 -26.53
C THR A 109 0.92 -5.13 -26.82
N LEU A 110 1.02 -4.27 -25.81
CA LEU A 110 1.49 -2.90 -25.89
C LEU A 110 3.02 -2.80 -25.82
N VAL A 111 3.60 -3.45 -24.80
CA VAL A 111 5.04 -3.47 -24.50
C VAL A 111 5.41 -4.88 -24.10
N LYS A 112 6.61 -5.34 -24.48
CA LYS A 112 7.12 -6.68 -24.16
C LYS A 112 8.34 -6.58 -23.25
N GLU A 113 8.57 -7.61 -22.43
CA GLU A 113 9.91 -7.86 -21.89
C GLU A 113 10.84 -8.31 -23.03
N GLY A 114 12.09 -7.83 -23.00
CA GLY A 114 13.11 -8.16 -23.97
C GLY A 114 14.37 -7.31 -23.79
N GLN A 115 15.05 -7.00 -24.90
CA GLN A 115 16.29 -6.18 -24.95
C GLN A 115 16.35 -5.27 -26.20
N GLY A 116 15.34 -5.30 -27.06
CA GLY A 116 15.22 -4.47 -28.24
C GLY A 116 14.76 -3.03 -27.94
N PRO A 117 14.75 -2.14 -28.95
CA PRO A 117 14.32 -0.76 -28.78
C PRO A 117 12.85 -0.68 -28.33
N GLY A 118 12.63 -0.11 -27.14
CA GLY A 118 11.29 0.04 -26.53
C GLY A 118 10.78 -1.18 -25.75
N GLU A 119 11.55 -2.28 -25.68
CA GLU A 119 11.25 -3.39 -24.76
C GLU A 119 11.73 -3.05 -23.34
N PHE A 120 10.98 -3.46 -22.32
CA PHE A 120 11.44 -3.35 -20.92
C PHE A 120 12.24 -4.59 -20.52
N SER A 121 12.91 -4.57 -19.38
CA SER A 121 13.65 -5.75 -18.88
C SER A 121 13.65 -5.87 -17.36
N GLY A 122 13.40 -7.06 -16.86
CA GLY A 122 13.42 -7.40 -15.44
C GLY A 122 12.10 -7.12 -14.72
N ILE A 123 12.04 -7.56 -13.46
CA ILE A 123 10.83 -7.52 -12.64
C ILE A 123 10.32 -6.10 -12.48
N LEU A 124 9.03 -5.90 -12.80
CA LEU A 124 8.28 -4.67 -12.62
C LEU A 124 7.39 -4.79 -11.37
N PRO A 125 7.81 -4.34 -10.17
CA PRO A 125 6.93 -4.30 -9.00
C PRO A 125 5.63 -3.49 -9.20
N CYS A 126 5.59 -2.54 -10.14
CA CYS A 126 4.37 -1.78 -10.43
C CYS A 126 4.36 -1.04 -11.78
N ILE A 127 3.15 -0.77 -12.27
CA ILE A 127 2.87 0.02 -13.49
C ILE A 127 1.89 1.17 -13.18
N GLN A 128 2.02 2.33 -13.83
CA GLN A 128 1.15 3.50 -13.57
C GLN A 128 0.89 4.31 -14.84
N VAL A 129 -0.30 4.89 -14.96
CA VAL A 129 -0.63 5.91 -15.97
C VAL A 129 -0.71 7.30 -15.35
N ASP A 130 -0.30 8.31 -16.10
CA ASP A 130 -0.66 9.72 -15.92
C ASP A 130 -1.31 10.17 -17.24
N GLU A 131 -2.63 9.98 -17.30
CA GLU A 131 -3.40 10.23 -18.52
C GLU A 131 -3.40 11.70 -18.94
N ARG A 132 -3.24 12.63 -17.99
CA ARG A 132 -3.22 14.08 -18.27
C ARG A 132 -1.96 14.53 -19.01
N ASN A 133 -0.86 13.80 -18.84
CA ASN A 133 0.43 14.09 -19.45
C ASN A 133 0.81 13.10 -20.57
N ASP A 134 -0.09 12.19 -20.95
CA ASP A 134 0.17 11.08 -21.88
C ASP A 134 1.40 10.24 -21.45
N ARG A 135 1.42 9.77 -20.20
CA ARG A 135 2.53 8.93 -19.71
C ARG A 135 2.05 7.60 -19.17
N PHE A 136 2.82 6.57 -19.51
CA PHE A 136 2.73 5.24 -18.94
C PHE A 136 4.12 4.85 -18.40
N PHE A 137 4.17 4.54 -17.11
CA PHE A 137 5.39 4.26 -16.35
C PHE A 137 5.47 2.78 -16.00
N LEU A 138 6.61 2.15 -16.29
CA LEU A 138 6.96 0.83 -15.80
C LEU A 138 8.10 0.98 -14.79
N PHE A 139 7.83 0.72 -13.51
CA PHE A 139 8.82 0.83 -12.44
C PHE A 139 9.50 -0.53 -12.24
N SER A 140 10.83 -0.59 -12.39
CA SER A 140 11.66 -1.74 -11.99
C SER A 140 12.39 -1.45 -10.68
N ASN A 141 13.13 -2.43 -10.13
CA ASN A 141 13.89 -2.27 -8.89
C ASN A 141 14.89 -1.08 -8.92
N ASN A 142 15.45 -0.71 -10.08
CA ASN A 142 16.43 0.39 -10.18
C ASN A 142 16.26 1.29 -11.43
N ARG A 143 15.14 1.20 -12.14
CA ARG A 143 14.84 2.00 -13.33
C ARG A 143 13.37 2.38 -13.42
N VAL A 144 13.10 3.46 -14.13
CA VAL A 144 11.75 3.80 -14.61
C VAL A 144 11.79 3.85 -16.13
N TRP A 145 10.92 3.08 -16.80
CA TRP A 145 10.70 3.17 -18.24
C TRP A 145 9.46 4.03 -18.50
N GLU A 146 9.50 4.86 -19.54
CA GLU A 146 8.43 5.79 -19.88
C GLU A 146 7.97 5.61 -21.32
N TYR A 147 6.65 5.55 -21.50
CA TYR A 147 5.95 5.40 -22.76
C TYR A 147 4.81 6.41 -22.87
N THR A 148 4.29 6.63 -24.09
CA THR A 148 2.94 7.19 -24.28
C THR A 148 1.88 6.16 -23.85
N LEU A 149 0.62 6.61 -23.69
CA LEU A 149 -0.51 5.72 -23.41
C LEU A 149 -0.73 4.67 -24.52
N GLU A 150 -0.35 5.01 -25.76
CA GLU A 150 -0.35 4.16 -26.94
C GLU A 150 0.87 3.22 -27.05
N GLY A 151 1.86 3.34 -26.15
CA GLY A 151 3.01 2.44 -26.05
C GLY A 151 4.26 2.87 -26.82
N GLU A 152 4.35 4.11 -27.29
CA GLU A 152 5.56 4.63 -27.93
C GLU A 152 6.62 4.95 -26.87
N PHE A 153 7.85 4.46 -27.03
CA PHE A 153 8.91 4.63 -26.03
C PHE A 153 9.45 6.07 -26.00
N ILE A 154 9.41 6.68 -24.81
CA ILE A 154 9.85 8.07 -24.57
C ILE A 154 11.27 8.08 -23.99
N GLY A 155 11.59 7.15 -23.10
CA GLY A 155 12.91 7.07 -22.47
C GLY A 155 12.93 6.17 -21.22
N GLN A 156 14.10 6.09 -20.59
CA GLN A 156 14.26 5.46 -19.27
C GLN A 156 15.14 6.34 -18.37
N SER A 157 14.92 6.27 -17.06
CA SER A 157 15.85 6.76 -16.04
C SER A 157 16.33 5.61 -15.16
N THR A 158 17.49 5.79 -14.51
CA THR A 158 18.12 4.79 -13.63
C THR A 158 18.50 5.44 -12.31
N HIS A 159 18.35 4.74 -11.20
CA HIS A 159 18.72 5.23 -9.87
C HIS A 159 19.61 4.24 -9.12
N GLU A 160 20.42 4.75 -8.19
CA GLU A 160 21.41 3.96 -7.44
C GLU A 160 20.77 3.14 -6.30
N TYR A 161 19.59 3.53 -5.83
CA TYR A 161 18.83 2.84 -4.79
C TYR A 161 17.90 1.74 -5.37
N SER A 162 17.67 0.68 -4.59
CA SER A 162 16.77 -0.44 -4.93
C SER A 162 15.38 -0.26 -4.32
N VAL A 163 14.32 -0.48 -5.10
CA VAL A 163 12.91 -0.25 -4.69
C VAL A 163 12.05 -1.50 -4.81
N ILE A 164 11.13 -1.69 -3.87
CA ILE A 164 10.05 -2.69 -3.97
C ILE A 164 8.71 -2.08 -4.43
N TYR A 165 8.59 -0.76 -4.35
CA TYR A 165 7.39 -0.02 -4.75
C TYR A 165 7.76 1.42 -5.11
N MET A 166 7.19 1.95 -6.18
CA MET A 166 7.46 3.31 -6.66
C MET A 166 6.25 3.88 -7.43
N ARG A 167 5.95 5.16 -7.25
CA ARG A 167 4.82 5.83 -7.91
C ARG A 167 5.18 7.27 -8.28
N HIS A 168 4.68 7.72 -9.44
CA HIS A 168 4.60 9.14 -9.79
C HIS A 168 3.53 9.80 -8.90
N ILE A 169 3.91 10.88 -8.23
CA ILE A 169 3.09 11.59 -7.24
C ILE A 169 3.06 13.11 -7.50
N GLY A 170 3.31 13.50 -8.75
CA GLY A 170 3.33 14.89 -9.20
C GLY A 170 4.56 15.24 -10.02
N LYS A 171 4.56 16.44 -10.59
CA LYS A 171 5.59 16.93 -11.52
C LYS A 171 7.00 16.78 -10.94
N ASP A 172 7.81 15.92 -11.56
CA ASP A 172 9.18 15.61 -11.13
C ASP A 172 9.26 15.03 -9.70
N ARG A 173 8.26 14.23 -9.29
CA ARG A 173 8.22 13.57 -7.97
C ARG A 173 7.89 12.09 -8.09
N PHE A 174 8.79 11.27 -7.56
CA PHE A 174 8.54 9.86 -7.29
C PHE A 174 8.55 9.60 -5.78
N ALA A 175 7.49 8.94 -5.29
CA ALA A 175 7.50 8.27 -4.00
C ALA A 175 8.06 6.86 -4.20
N ALA A 176 8.98 6.42 -3.35
CA ALA A 176 9.53 5.08 -3.41
C ALA A 176 9.73 4.47 -2.01
N ILE A 177 9.77 3.14 -1.98
CA ILE A 177 9.98 2.34 -0.76
C ILE A 177 11.14 1.39 -1.03
N SER A 178 12.10 1.39 -0.12
CA SER A 178 13.32 0.59 -0.16
C SER A 178 13.04 -0.89 -0.31
N PHE A 179 13.87 -1.57 -1.11
CA PHE A 179 13.81 -3.03 -1.23
C PHE A 179 14.02 -3.71 0.14
N PRO A 180 13.19 -4.71 0.52
CA PRO A 180 13.32 -5.40 1.80
C PRO A 180 14.65 -6.15 2.02
N PHE A 181 14.88 -6.55 3.27
CA PHE A 181 16.06 -7.28 3.72
C PHE A 181 17.40 -6.52 3.56
N GLN A 182 17.35 -5.18 3.57
CA GLN A 182 18.51 -4.29 3.60
C GLN A 182 18.50 -3.44 4.89
N PRO A 183 19.59 -3.41 5.69
CA PRO A 183 19.67 -2.55 6.88
C PRO A 183 19.63 -1.07 6.51
N PHE A 184 19.00 -0.24 7.36
CA PHE A 184 18.90 1.21 7.14
C PHE A 184 20.25 1.96 7.18
N ASN A 185 21.24 1.37 7.83
CA ASN A 185 22.63 1.85 7.83
C ASN A 185 23.53 1.14 6.79
N GLY A 186 22.98 0.19 6.03
CA GLY A 186 23.72 -0.69 5.10
C GLY A 186 23.27 -0.58 3.62
N GLY A 187 22.37 0.36 3.30
CA GLY A 187 21.90 0.62 1.93
C GLY A 187 20.39 0.84 1.82
N GLY A 188 19.59 0.35 2.78
CA GLY A 188 18.14 0.55 2.78
C GLY A 188 17.77 1.99 3.11
N PHE A 189 17.03 2.68 2.24
CA PHE A 189 16.65 4.08 2.47
C PHE A 189 15.31 4.25 3.21
N GLY A 190 14.60 3.16 3.52
CA GLY A 190 13.27 3.22 4.13
C GLY A 190 12.24 3.80 3.15
N LEU A 191 11.68 4.97 3.47
CA LEU A 191 10.78 5.74 2.60
C LEU A 191 11.54 6.88 1.94
N GLY A 192 11.27 7.14 0.67
CA GLY A 192 11.96 8.19 -0.09
C GLY A 192 11.04 8.99 -1.01
N LEU A 193 11.35 10.27 -1.11
CA LEU A 193 10.81 11.22 -2.09
C LEU A 193 11.99 11.65 -2.98
N PHE A 194 11.86 11.42 -4.29
CA PHE A 194 12.94 11.60 -5.26
C PHE A 194 12.50 12.46 -6.45
N SER A 195 13.45 13.09 -7.13
CA SER A 195 13.25 13.67 -8.46
C SER A 195 13.06 12.57 -9.51
N ARG A 196 12.61 12.93 -10.72
CA ARG A 196 12.52 11.99 -11.85
C ARG A 196 13.89 11.47 -12.33
N LYS A 197 14.98 12.13 -11.92
CA LYS A 197 16.37 11.72 -12.16
C LYS A 197 16.96 10.85 -11.04
N GLY A 198 16.24 10.65 -9.94
CA GLY A 198 16.73 9.95 -8.75
C GLY A 198 17.43 10.83 -7.71
N ASP A 199 17.40 12.16 -7.86
CA ASP A 199 17.94 13.07 -6.85
C ASP A 199 17.11 12.93 -5.55
N THR A 200 17.75 12.83 -4.39
CA THR A 200 17.05 12.73 -3.10
C THR A 200 16.44 14.08 -2.71
N ILE A 201 15.14 14.10 -2.41
CA ILE A 201 14.41 15.28 -1.92
C ILE A 201 14.13 15.13 -0.42
N ALA A 202 13.63 13.96 0.00
CA ALA A 202 13.47 13.60 1.41
C ALA A 202 13.61 12.09 1.60
N ILE A 203 14.16 11.66 2.74
CA ILE A 203 14.25 10.26 3.16
C ILE A 203 13.74 10.13 4.59
N LYS A 204 13.08 9.01 4.90
CA LYS A 204 12.74 8.58 6.26
C LYS A 204 13.22 7.14 6.46
N ASN A 205 14.26 6.96 7.27
CA ASN A 205 14.87 5.66 7.60
C ASN A 205 15.06 5.44 9.12
N ASP A 206 14.44 6.28 9.96
CA ASP A 206 14.45 6.22 11.42
C ASP A 206 13.46 5.19 12.01
N PHE A 207 13.23 4.09 11.31
CA PHE A 207 12.37 2.99 11.74
C PHE A 207 13.15 2.04 12.66
N TYR A 208 13.35 2.45 13.91
CA TYR A 208 14.10 1.70 14.91
C TYR A 208 13.25 1.35 16.14
N SER A 209 13.60 0.27 16.83
CA SER A 209 13.02 -0.12 18.12
C SER A 209 14.14 -0.52 19.07
N PHE A 210 14.00 -0.21 20.37
CA PHE A 210 14.96 -0.63 21.40
C PHE A 210 15.06 -2.16 21.58
N LEU A 211 14.13 -2.90 20.96
CA LEU A 211 14.09 -4.37 20.93
C LEU A 211 15.11 -4.99 19.96
N LEU A 212 15.70 -4.21 19.04
CA LEU A 212 16.56 -4.72 17.97
C LEU A 212 17.77 -3.79 17.72
N PRO A 213 18.99 -4.31 17.48
CA PRO A 213 20.12 -3.50 17.08
C PRO A 213 19.90 -2.74 15.75
N HIS A 214 20.48 -1.54 15.64
CA HIS A 214 20.29 -0.68 14.47
C HIS A 214 20.87 -1.31 13.18
N GLU A 215 21.98 -2.05 13.29
CA GLU A 215 22.61 -2.77 12.18
C GLU A 215 21.81 -3.97 11.67
N LYS A 216 20.77 -4.39 12.41
CA LYS A 216 19.78 -5.40 11.98
C LYS A 216 18.46 -4.78 11.52
N SER A 217 18.26 -3.48 11.71
CA SER A 217 16.98 -2.82 11.45
C SER A 217 16.87 -2.41 9.98
N GLY A 218 15.84 -2.90 9.31
CA GLY A 218 15.45 -2.55 7.94
C GLY A 218 13.96 -2.82 7.73
N PHE A 219 13.48 -2.77 6.48
CA PHE A 219 12.15 -3.32 6.16
C PHE A 219 12.25 -4.81 5.82
N THR A 220 11.37 -5.63 6.40
CA THR A 220 11.11 -7.01 5.97
C THR A 220 9.88 -7.06 5.05
N THR A 221 9.31 -8.23 4.79
CA THR A 221 8.03 -8.37 4.08
C THR A 221 6.81 -7.90 4.90
N SER A 222 6.96 -7.53 6.18
CA SER A 222 5.88 -6.90 6.95
C SER A 222 5.70 -5.42 6.58
N ILE A 223 5.34 -5.15 5.32
CA ILE A 223 5.06 -3.82 4.76
C ILE A 223 3.79 -3.83 3.89
N ALA A 224 3.11 -2.69 3.83
CA ALA A 224 1.91 -2.45 3.02
C ALA A 224 2.00 -1.05 2.37
N PRO A 225 2.28 -0.95 1.06
CA PRO A 225 2.15 0.28 0.29
C PRO A 225 0.76 0.42 -0.34
N ALA A 226 0.27 1.65 -0.49
CA ALA A 226 -0.88 1.95 -1.34
C ALA A 226 -0.72 3.31 -2.02
N TYR A 227 -1.15 3.42 -3.27
CA TYR A 227 -1.21 4.69 -3.99
C TYR A 227 -2.58 5.34 -3.78
N SER A 228 -2.59 6.63 -3.48
CA SER A 228 -3.78 7.44 -3.30
C SER A 228 -3.91 8.39 -4.49
N ASP A 229 -4.76 8.03 -5.45
CA ASP A 229 -4.91 8.81 -6.68
C ASP A 229 -5.53 10.19 -6.41
N ALA A 230 -6.54 10.25 -5.53
CA ALA A 230 -7.17 11.50 -5.11
C ALA A 230 -6.20 12.49 -4.45
N GLN A 231 -5.18 12.01 -3.75
CA GLN A 231 -4.15 12.84 -3.10
C GLN A 231 -2.86 12.97 -3.92
N ASN A 232 -2.68 12.17 -4.97
CA ASN A 232 -1.39 11.97 -5.67
C ASN A 232 -0.27 11.68 -4.66
N SER A 233 -0.44 10.65 -3.83
CA SER A 233 0.49 10.31 -2.74
C SER A 233 0.64 8.79 -2.57
N VAL A 234 1.59 8.35 -1.74
CA VAL A 234 1.74 6.94 -1.34
C VAL A 234 1.56 6.82 0.17
N LEU A 235 0.56 6.05 0.58
CA LEU A 235 0.42 5.57 1.96
C LEU A 235 1.35 4.38 2.19
N PHE A 236 1.88 4.27 3.40
CA PHE A 236 2.75 3.18 3.83
C PHE A 236 2.49 2.77 5.27
N LYS A 237 2.38 1.46 5.51
CA LYS A 237 2.42 0.86 6.85
C LYS A 237 3.50 -0.22 6.90
N THR A 238 4.10 -0.37 8.07
CA THR A 238 5.02 -1.47 8.43
C THR A 238 4.52 -2.11 9.72
N GLY A 239 4.79 -3.40 9.94
CA GLY A 239 4.47 -4.07 11.21
C GLY A 239 5.34 -3.61 12.40
N SER A 240 6.40 -2.83 12.15
CA SER A 240 7.38 -2.39 13.17
C SER A 240 6.86 -1.35 14.16
N ASN A 241 5.77 -0.66 13.84
CA ASN A 241 5.12 0.36 14.66
C ASN A 241 3.70 0.62 14.12
N ASP A 242 2.86 1.29 14.90
CA ASP A 242 1.44 1.48 14.55
C ASP A 242 1.13 2.67 13.64
N THR A 243 2.13 3.44 13.20
CA THR A 243 1.91 4.63 12.38
C THR A 243 1.77 4.28 10.89
N VAL A 244 0.75 4.85 10.25
CA VAL A 244 0.63 4.95 8.79
C VAL A 244 1.32 6.24 8.35
N PHE A 245 2.20 6.14 7.36
CA PHE A 245 2.92 7.27 6.77
C PHE A 245 2.34 7.62 5.40
N CYS A 246 2.51 8.86 4.97
CA CYS A 246 2.15 9.37 3.66
C CYS A 246 3.38 10.05 3.04
N ILE A 247 3.75 9.63 1.83
CA ILE A 247 4.76 10.27 0.98
C ILE A 247 4.01 11.14 -0.02
N SER A 248 4.21 12.45 0.07
CA SER A 248 3.56 13.48 -0.74
C SER A 248 4.61 14.28 -1.53
N ALA A 249 4.18 15.10 -2.49
CA ALA A 249 5.07 15.83 -3.41
C ALA A 249 6.08 16.78 -2.74
N ASP A 250 5.84 17.17 -1.48
CA ASP A 250 6.68 18.06 -0.68
C ASP A 250 7.35 17.38 0.54
N ARG A 251 6.75 16.32 1.11
CA ARG A 251 7.21 15.75 2.40
C ARG A 251 6.82 14.28 2.62
N ILE A 252 7.47 13.67 3.60
CA ILE A 252 7.05 12.42 4.24
C ILE A 252 6.48 12.78 5.63
N SER A 253 5.24 12.43 5.91
CA SER A 253 4.56 12.72 7.18
C SER A 253 3.72 11.55 7.69
N ALA A 254 3.41 11.51 8.98
CA ALA A 254 2.44 10.56 9.51
C ALA A 254 1.01 10.96 9.11
N ALA A 255 0.14 9.97 8.88
CA ALA A 255 -1.26 10.14 8.52
C ALA A 255 -2.20 9.77 9.69
N CYS A 256 -1.98 8.62 10.31
CA CYS A 256 -2.69 8.16 11.51
C CYS A 256 -1.89 7.09 12.27
N VAL A 257 -2.38 6.69 13.45
CA VAL A 257 -1.89 5.57 14.27
C VAL A 257 -3.02 4.54 14.40
N LEU A 258 -2.70 3.26 14.25
CA LEU A 258 -3.70 2.18 14.19
C LEU A 258 -3.90 1.40 15.51
N ASP A 259 -3.16 1.74 16.58
CA ASP A 259 -3.29 1.16 17.92
C ASP A 259 -3.57 -0.37 17.89
N LEU A 260 -2.71 -1.07 17.14
CA LEU A 260 -2.81 -2.50 16.84
C LEU A 260 -2.50 -3.34 18.08
N LYS A 261 -1.74 -2.79 19.04
CA LYS A 261 -1.32 -3.48 20.28
C LYS A 261 -0.65 -4.83 19.95
N ASN A 262 0.15 -4.86 18.88
CA ASN A 262 0.91 -6.03 18.46
C ASN A 262 2.06 -6.33 19.42
N SER A 263 2.55 -7.56 19.38
CA SER A 263 3.63 -8.04 20.24
C SER A 263 5.01 -7.47 19.87
N ASP A 264 5.89 -7.41 20.87
CA ASP A 264 7.33 -7.18 20.69
C ASP A 264 7.93 -8.13 19.63
N ALA A 265 7.37 -9.34 19.47
CA ALA A 265 7.82 -10.32 18.49
C ALA A 265 7.48 -9.92 17.05
N GLU A 266 6.27 -9.41 16.74
CA GLU A 266 5.96 -8.88 15.39
C GLU A 266 6.72 -7.57 15.12
N VAL A 267 7.00 -6.75 16.14
CA VAL A 267 7.86 -5.56 16.01
C VAL A 267 9.28 -5.96 15.59
N ILE A 268 9.89 -6.94 16.29
CA ILE A 268 11.20 -7.51 15.93
C ILE A 268 11.16 -8.15 14.53
N ARG A 269 10.15 -8.99 14.25
CA ARG A 269 9.93 -9.65 12.94
C ARG A 269 9.79 -8.65 11.77
N SER A 270 9.26 -7.47 12.05
CA SER A 270 9.06 -6.43 11.04
C SER A 270 10.30 -5.57 10.79
N LEU A 271 11.34 -5.70 11.62
CA LEU A 271 12.60 -4.95 11.51
C LEU A 271 13.83 -5.81 11.24
N ASP A 272 13.92 -7.05 11.77
CA ASP A 272 15.13 -7.86 11.65
C ASP A 272 15.30 -8.43 10.24
N VAL A 273 16.12 -7.73 9.44
CA VAL A 273 16.47 -8.14 8.08
C VAL A 273 17.41 -9.35 8.02
N THR A 274 17.91 -9.83 9.16
CA THR A 274 18.75 -11.04 9.22
C THR A 274 17.94 -12.33 9.42
N ASP A 275 16.67 -12.27 9.86
CA ASP A 275 15.79 -13.44 9.91
C ASP A 275 15.01 -13.60 8.59
N MET A 276 15.60 -14.34 7.64
CA MET A 276 14.96 -14.71 6.38
C MET A 276 13.70 -15.58 6.56
N SER A 277 13.43 -16.12 7.75
CA SER A 277 12.17 -16.84 8.02
C SER A 277 10.96 -15.91 8.17
N ASN A 278 11.18 -14.59 8.21
CA ASN A 278 10.15 -13.56 8.09
C ASN A 278 9.36 -13.65 6.78
N LEU A 279 9.90 -14.32 5.75
CA LEU A 279 9.20 -14.69 4.52
C LEU A 279 8.03 -15.67 4.70
N ARG A 280 7.93 -16.42 5.81
CA ARG A 280 6.91 -17.47 6.01
C ARG A 280 5.75 -16.98 6.88
N ILE A 281 4.54 -16.94 6.33
CA ILE A 281 3.33 -16.45 7.03
C ILE A 281 2.99 -17.35 8.25
N GLU A 282 3.23 -18.65 8.15
CA GLU A 282 3.06 -19.65 9.24
C GLU A 282 3.75 -19.27 10.57
N LYS A 283 4.78 -18.42 10.52
CA LYS A 283 5.54 -17.95 11.69
C LYS A 283 4.99 -16.70 12.37
N LYS A 284 3.90 -16.09 11.88
CA LYS A 284 3.27 -14.94 12.57
C LYS A 284 2.43 -15.45 13.75
N ASP A 285 2.46 -14.75 14.89
CA ASP A 285 1.52 -15.07 15.98
C ASP A 285 0.09 -14.77 15.48
N PRO A 286 -0.87 -15.71 15.60
CA PRO A 286 -2.25 -15.47 15.17
C PRO A 286 -2.94 -14.30 15.88
N LYS A 287 -2.39 -13.80 16.99
CA LYS A 287 -2.87 -12.61 17.72
C LYS A 287 -2.34 -11.28 17.17
N ASP A 288 -1.33 -11.27 16.32
CA ASP A 288 -0.83 -10.02 15.74
C ASP A 288 -1.60 -9.64 14.49
N ILE A 289 -1.91 -8.35 14.36
CA ILE A 289 -2.68 -7.78 13.25
C ILE A 289 -1.70 -7.30 12.19
N PHE A 290 -1.76 -7.88 10.98
CA PHE A 290 -0.92 -7.48 9.88
C PHE A 290 -1.74 -6.73 8.81
N VAL A 291 -1.41 -5.46 8.55
CA VAL A 291 -1.96 -4.71 7.41
C VAL A 291 -1.32 -5.24 6.12
N GLN A 292 -2.12 -5.67 5.16
CA GLN A 292 -1.68 -6.19 3.86
C GLN A 292 -1.62 -5.07 2.80
N ASP A 293 -2.72 -4.33 2.66
CA ASP A 293 -2.89 -3.22 1.72
C ASP A 293 -4.01 -2.28 2.21
N MET A 294 -4.18 -1.15 1.52
CA MET A 294 -4.98 -0.01 1.98
C MET A 294 -5.71 0.67 0.81
N ILE A 295 -6.84 1.32 1.10
CA ILE A 295 -7.57 2.18 0.17
C ILE A 295 -7.83 3.53 0.86
N GLU A 296 -7.66 4.64 0.14
CA GLU A 296 -8.00 5.98 0.63
C GLU A 296 -9.20 6.55 -0.14
N PHE A 297 -10.30 6.78 0.58
CA PHE A 297 -11.42 7.62 0.15
C PHE A 297 -11.24 9.03 0.73
N PRO A 298 -12.01 10.06 0.33
CA PRO A 298 -11.84 11.41 0.88
C PRO A 298 -11.97 11.46 2.41
N GLU A 299 -13.02 10.84 2.95
CA GLU A 299 -13.41 10.89 4.38
C GLU A 299 -12.93 9.68 5.20
N HIS A 300 -12.56 8.57 4.54
CA HIS A 300 -12.21 7.30 5.18
C HIS A 300 -10.87 6.74 4.69
N TYR A 301 -10.12 6.11 5.60
CA TYR A 301 -9.14 5.09 5.24
C TYR A 301 -9.75 3.70 5.38
N TYR A 302 -9.43 2.79 4.49
CA TYR A 302 -9.72 1.37 4.62
C TYR A 302 -8.41 0.56 4.65
N PHE A 303 -8.35 -0.44 5.54
CA PHE A 303 -7.19 -1.31 5.74
C PHE A 303 -7.64 -2.76 5.60
N ARG A 304 -6.98 -3.55 4.75
CA ARG A 304 -7.14 -5.01 4.78
C ARG A 304 -6.14 -5.60 5.76
N LEU A 305 -6.65 -6.42 6.67
CA LEU A 305 -5.95 -6.98 7.81
C LEU A 305 -5.95 -8.50 7.70
N LEU A 306 -4.77 -9.10 7.83
CA LEU A 306 -4.61 -10.52 8.14
C LEU A 306 -4.51 -10.67 9.67
N TYR A 307 -5.41 -11.45 10.26
CA TYR A 307 -5.46 -11.73 11.70
C TYR A 307 -6.01 -13.14 11.92
N ASN A 308 -5.38 -13.93 12.81
CA ASN A 308 -5.77 -15.30 13.13
C ASN A 308 -6.10 -16.18 11.90
N GLN A 309 -5.22 -16.13 10.88
CA GLN A 309 -5.35 -16.85 9.60
C GLN A 309 -6.63 -16.51 8.78
N GLY A 310 -7.25 -15.36 9.01
CA GLY A 310 -8.37 -14.85 8.22
C GLY A 310 -8.23 -13.37 7.87
N TYR A 311 -8.95 -12.94 6.84
CA TYR A 311 -9.00 -11.55 6.41
C TYR A 311 -10.12 -10.76 7.08
N TYR A 312 -9.84 -9.50 7.37
CA TYR A 312 -10.77 -8.50 7.91
C TYR A 312 -10.54 -7.18 7.17
N ILE A 313 -11.58 -6.39 6.98
CA ILE A 313 -11.44 -4.99 6.53
C ILE A 313 -11.74 -4.09 7.72
N ALA A 314 -10.91 -3.07 7.95
CA ALA A 314 -11.20 -1.99 8.88
C ALA A 314 -11.43 -0.67 8.13
N SER A 315 -12.44 0.09 8.53
CA SER A 315 -12.66 1.48 8.07
C SER A 315 -12.38 2.46 9.21
N VAL A 316 -11.67 3.55 8.91
CA VAL A 316 -11.33 4.61 9.86
C VAL A 316 -11.77 5.97 9.30
N ASP A 317 -12.69 6.62 10.01
CA ASP A 317 -13.08 8.02 9.76
C ASP A 317 -11.90 8.96 10.03
N LYS A 318 -11.52 9.78 9.03
CA LYS A 318 -10.31 10.63 9.10
C LYS A 318 -10.41 11.83 10.03
N LYS A 319 -11.60 12.20 10.49
CA LYS A 319 -11.86 13.38 11.33
C LYS A 319 -11.98 13.00 12.81
N THR A 320 -12.47 11.80 13.09
CA THR A 320 -12.83 11.32 14.43
C THR A 320 -12.03 10.11 14.90
N GLY A 321 -11.34 9.40 13.99
CA GLY A 321 -10.61 8.18 14.31
C GLY A 321 -11.52 6.98 14.60
N LYS A 322 -12.83 7.12 14.33
CA LYS A 322 -13.82 6.07 14.57
C LYS A 322 -13.55 4.86 13.67
N THR A 323 -13.12 3.76 14.30
CA THR A 323 -12.96 2.46 13.67
C THR A 323 -14.30 1.71 13.55
N LEU A 324 -14.49 1.01 12.43
CA LEU A 324 -15.32 -0.18 12.32
C LEU A 324 -14.48 -1.31 11.69
N VAL A 325 -14.79 -2.57 11.98
CA VAL A 325 -14.10 -3.75 11.41
C VAL A 325 -15.13 -4.77 10.95
N GLU A 326 -14.96 -5.33 9.75
CA GLU A 326 -15.73 -6.45 9.21
C GLU A 326 -14.82 -7.66 9.02
N LYS A 327 -15.31 -8.87 9.30
CA LYS A 327 -14.61 -10.11 8.95
C LYS A 327 -15.01 -10.53 7.53
N CYS A 328 -14.02 -10.78 6.67
CA CYS A 328 -14.25 -11.32 5.34
C CYS A 328 -14.75 -12.77 5.40
N GLU A 329 -15.69 -13.13 4.52
CA GLU A 329 -16.04 -14.53 4.28
C GLU A 329 -14.97 -15.17 3.39
N MET A 330 -14.58 -16.41 3.69
CA MET A 330 -13.51 -17.13 3.00
C MET A 330 -13.93 -18.60 2.82
N PRO A 331 -13.93 -19.15 1.59
CA PRO A 331 -14.28 -20.55 1.34
C PRO A 331 -13.14 -21.52 1.66
N GLY A 332 -11.91 -21.03 1.71
CA GLY A 332 -10.68 -21.82 1.79
C GLY A 332 -9.56 -21.11 2.57
N SER A 333 -8.35 -21.63 2.45
CA SER A 333 -7.18 -21.09 3.15
C SER A 333 -6.64 -19.79 2.54
N ILE A 334 -5.88 -18.99 3.31
CA ILE A 334 -5.24 -17.78 2.75
C ILE A 334 -4.26 -18.08 1.59
N TYR A 335 -3.71 -19.29 1.54
CA TYR A 335 -2.80 -19.73 0.47
C TYR A 335 -3.55 -20.08 -0.81
N GLU A 336 -4.65 -20.80 -0.68
CA GLU A 336 -5.58 -21.16 -1.77
C GLU A 336 -6.22 -19.91 -2.40
N LEU A 337 -6.56 -18.91 -1.59
CA LEU A 337 -7.04 -17.62 -2.09
C LEU A 337 -5.93 -16.77 -2.74
N ALA A 338 -4.69 -16.87 -2.28
CA ALA A 338 -3.54 -16.21 -2.92
C ALA A 338 -3.19 -16.83 -4.28
N ASP A 339 -3.25 -18.16 -4.38
CA ASP A 339 -3.05 -18.91 -5.63
C ASP A 339 -4.14 -18.59 -6.65
N ALA A 340 -5.39 -18.45 -6.20
CA ALA A 340 -6.53 -18.12 -7.07
C ALA A 340 -6.53 -16.68 -7.63
N ASN A 341 -6.03 -15.69 -6.87
CA ASN A 341 -5.94 -14.31 -7.33
C ASN A 341 -4.96 -13.46 -6.48
N LEU A 342 -3.83 -13.03 -7.06
CA LEU A 342 -2.88 -12.13 -6.39
C LEU A 342 -3.43 -10.72 -6.08
N GLN A 343 -4.47 -10.26 -6.78
CA GLN A 343 -5.17 -9.01 -6.43
C GLN A 343 -6.14 -9.21 -5.25
N HIS A 344 -6.38 -10.46 -4.83
CA HIS A 344 -7.24 -10.84 -3.72
C HIS A 344 -8.65 -10.23 -3.80
N GLY A 345 -9.26 -10.25 -4.99
CA GLY A 345 -10.48 -9.51 -5.30
C GLY A 345 -11.65 -9.83 -4.39
N MET A 346 -11.87 -11.11 -4.06
CA MET A 346 -13.00 -11.56 -3.23
C MET A 346 -12.73 -11.47 -1.72
N GLN A 347 -11.56 -11.00 -1.29
CA GLN A 347 -11.21 -10.85 0.13
C GLN A 347 -11.46 -9.39 0.57
N GLY A 348 -12.74 -9.02 0.61
CA GLY A 348 -13.23 -7.66 0.88
C GLY A 348 -14.52 -7.60 1.70
N THR A 349 -15.04 -6.38 1.92
CA THR A 349 -16.30 -6.12 2.63
C THR A 349 -17.51 -6.47 1.75
N ARG A 350 -18.55 -7.07 2.34
CA ARG A 350 -19.79 -7.45 1.65
C ARG A 350 -20.87 -6.38 1.68
N SER A 351 -20.54 -5.18 2.16
CA SER A 351 -21.46 -4.05 2.30
C SER A 351 -22.20 -3.68 1.01
N TYR A 352 -21.60 -3.92 -0.16
CA TYR A 352 -22.29 -3.80 -1.44
C TYR A 352 -22.98 -5.11 -1.86
N ARG A 353 -24.32 -5.17 -1.72
CA ARG A 353 -25.18 -6.24 -2.25
C ARG A 353 -24.83 -7.69 -1.82
N ASN A 354 -24.13 -7.88 -0.70
CA ASN A 354 -23.56 -9.16 -0.25
C ASN A 354 -22.52 -9.77 -1.21
N PHE A 355 -21.90 -8.97 -2.08
CA PHE A 355 -20.73 -9.37 -2.86
C PHE A 355 -19.48 -8.76 -2.22
N PRO A 356 -18.37 -9.50 -2.02
CA PRO A 356 -17.14 -8.91 -1.47
C PRO A 356 -16.56 -7.86 -2.42
N VAL A 357 -16.24 -6.69 -1.89
CA VAL A 357 -15.59 -5.60 -2.61
C VAL A 357 -14.24 -5.31 -1.97
N TRP A 358 -13.17 -5.50 -2.75
CA TRP A 358 -11.85 -4.92 -2.52
C TRP A 358 -11.19 -4.58 -3.85
N GLY A 359 -10.35 -3.56 -3.88
CA GLY A 359 -9.81 -3.03 -5.13
C GLY A 359 -8.95 -1.79 -4.93
N ARG A 360 -8.74 -1.02 -6.00
CA ARG A 360 -8.01 0.26 -5.96
C ARG A 360 -8.89 1.40 -6.45
N VAL A 361 -8.85 2.53 -5.76
CA VAL A 361 -9.48 3.77 -6.26
C VAL A 361 -8.60 4.40 -7.33
N ILE A 362 -9.18 4.67 -8.49
CA ILE A 362 -8.57 5.32 -9.65
C ILE A 362 -9.59 6.36 -10.13
N LYS A 363 -9.26 7.66 -10.06
CA LYS A 363 -10.21 8.76 -10.25
C LYS A 363 -11.48 8.60 -9.38
N ASP A 364 -12.64 8.48 -10.02
CA ASP A 364 -13.99 8.31 -9.48
C ASP A 364 -14.51 6.87 -9.57
N GLU A 365 -13.63 5.89 -9.83
CA GLU A 365 -13.94 4.46 -9.81
C GLU A 365 -13.13 3.71 -8.74
N LEU A 366 -13.74 2.73 -8.08
CA LEU A 366 -13.02 1.63 -7.43
C LEU A 366 -12.96 0.45 -8.41
N VAL A 367 -11.75 -0.03 -8.68
CA VAL A 367 -11.45 -1.13 -9.62
C VAL A 367 -11.12 -2.39 -8.82
N GLN A 368 -11.95 -3.41 -8.96
CA GLN A 368 -11.74 -4.75 -8.44
C GLN A 368 -11.38 -5.70 -9.60
N VAL A 369 -10.57 -6.72 -9.34
CA VAL A 369 -10.21 -7.76 -10.32
C VAL A 369 -10.49 -9.12 -9.70
N VAL A 370 -11.30 -9.94 -10.36
CA VAL A 370 -11.63 -11.32 -9.93
C VAL A 370 -11.32 -12.32 -11.04
N THR A 371 -10.87 -13.52 -10.68
CA THR A 371 -10.59 -14.60 -11.65
C THR A 371 -11.74 -15.61 -11.72
N PRO A 372 -11.92 -16.35 -12.83
CA PRO A 372 -12.94 -17.39 -12.91
C PRO A 372 -12.74 -18.49 -11.84
N TYR A 373 -11.50 -18.83 -11.53
CA TYR A 373 -11.11 -19.77 -10.48
C TYR A 373 -11.43 -19.23 -9.07
N GLU A 374 -11.07 -17.99 -8.74
CA GLU A 374 -11.43 -17.36 -7.45
C GLU A 374 -12.95 -17.34 -7.28
N LEU A 375 -13.70 -16.88 -8.28
CA LEU A 375 -15.17 -16.90 -8.25
C LEU A 375 -15.72 -18.31 -8.00
N ASN A 376 -15.09 -19.35 -8.56
CA ASN A 376 -15.50 -20.74 -8.38
C ASN A 376 -15.46 -21.21 -6.92
N LEU A 377 -14.39 -20.89 -6.19
CA LEU A 377 -14.26 -21.21 -4.76
C LEU A 377 -15.44 -20.64 -3.94
N TYR A 378 -15.90 -19.45 -4.30
CA TYR A 378 -16.97 -18.74 -3.62
C TYR A 378 -18.40 -19.19 -4.02
N LYS A 379 -18.61 -19.91 -5.15
CA LYS A 379 -19.95 -20.31 -5.65
C LYS A 379 -20.79 -21.13 -4.65
N SER A 380 -20.16 -21.77 -3.67
CA SER A 380 -20.83 -22.57 -2.63
C SER A 380 -21.30 -21.78 -1.40
N LEU A 381 -20.76 -20.58 -1.17
CA LEU A 381 -20.99 -19.80 0.04
C LEU A 381 -22.31 -19.04 0.00
N ARG A 382 -23.33 -19.55 0.71
CA ARG A 382 -24.65 -18.90 0.86
C ARG A 382 -24.62 -17.52 1.56
N SER A 383 -23.50 -17.14 2.15
CA SER A 383 -23.24 -15.82 2.74
C SER A 383 -22.85 -14.76 1.70
N ILE A 384 -22.61 -15.15 0.44
CA ILE A 384 -22.21 -14.27 -0.66
C ILE A 384 -23.18 -14.41 -1.83
N THR A 385 -23.44 -13.29 -2.52
CA THR A 385 -24.24 -13.25 -3.74
C THR A 385 -23.33 -12.91 -4.92
N ILE A 386 -23.05 -13.89 -5.79
CA ILE A 386 -22.30 -13.66 -7.03
C ILE A 386 -23.26 -13.06 -8.09
N PRO A 387 -22.96 -11.90 -8.68
CA PRO A 387 -23.72 -11.31 -9.79
C PRO A 387 -23.90 -12.27 -10.98
N GLN A 388 -25.01 -12.14 -11.71
CA GLN A 388 -25.31 -13.02 -12.85
C GLN A 388 -24.27 -12.84 -13.98
N GLU A 389 -23.75 -11.63 -14.12
CA GLU A 389 -22.67 -11.21 -15.02
C GLU A 389 -21.34 -11.92 -14.72
N LEU A 390 -21.14 -12.39 -13.48
CA LEU A 390 -19.98 -13.14 -13.02
C LEU A 390 -20.22 -14.67 -12.97
N ASN A 391 -21.37 -15.15 -13.45
CA ASN A 391 -21.66 -16.59 -13.55
C ASN A 391 -21.02 -17.21 -14.80
N LEU A 392 -19.68 -17.21 -14.82
CA LEU A 392 -18.87 -17.65 -15.95
C LEU A 392 -18.97 -19.17 -16.20
N LYS A 393 -18.91 -19.56 -17.47
CA LYS A 393 -19.01 -20.96 -17.93
C LYS A 393 -17.68 -21.72 -17.80
N GLY A 394 -17.20 -21.89 -16.58
CA GLY A 394 -16.00 -22.68 -16.29
C GLY A 394 -15.26 -22.20 -15.04
N GLU A 395 -14.02 -22.67 -14.93
CA GLU A 395 -13.03 -22.27 -13.91
C GLU A 395 -11.78 -21.62 -14.56
N GLU A 396 -11.66 -21.72 -15.89
CA GLU A 396 -10.59 -21.17 -16.72
C GLU A 396 -11.07 -19.93 -17.49
N GLY A 397 -10.11 -19.09 -17.89
CA GLY A 397 -10.34 -17.89 -18.71
C GLY A 397 -9.72 -16.63 -18.11
N ASN A 398 -9.76 -15.55 -18.88
CA ASN A 398 -9.26 -14.25 -18.46
C ASN A 398 -10.04 -13.65 -17.27
N PRO A 399 -9.41 -12.76 -16.49
CA PRO A 399 -10.06 -12.12 -15.34
C PRO A 399 -11.20 -11.19 -15.76
N VAL A 400 -12.11 -10.94 -14.81
CA VAL A 400 -13.14 -9.91 -14.93
C VAL A 400 -12.71 -8.70 -14.10
N PHE A 401 -12.66 -7.54 -14.75
CA PHE A 401 -12.53 -6.26 -14.05
C PHE A 401 -13.93 -5.78 -13.67
N VAL A 402 -14.08 -5.33 -12.43
CA VAL A 402 -15.34 -4.81 -11.88
C VAL A 402 -15.13 -3.36 -11.49
N PHE A 403 -15.88 -2.48 -12.13
CA PHE A 403 -15.77 -1.03 -12.00
C PHE A 403 -16.94 -0.50 -11.18
N TYR A 404 -16.66 -0.02 -9.99
CA TYR A 404 -17.63 0.62 -9.11
C TYR A 404 -17.50 2.13 -9.26
N SER A 405 -18.47 2.77 -9.89
CA SER A 405 -18.52 4.24 -9.90
C SER A 405 -18.85 4.74 -8.50
N LEU A 406 -18.11 5.74 -8.05
CA LEU A 406 -18.25 6.35 -6.74
C LEU A 406 -19.23 7.55 -6.79
N ILE A 407 -19.58 8.10 -5.63
CA ILE A 407 -20.62 9.15 -5.49
C ILE A 407 -20.15 10.53 -5.98
#